data_AF-A0A812T5S3-F1
#
_entry.id   AF-A0A812T5S3-F1
#
_cell.length_a   1.000
_cell.length_b   1.000
_cell.length_c   1.000
_cell.angle_alpha   90.00
_cell.angle_beta   90.00
_cell.angle_gamma   90.00
#
_symmetry.space_group_name_H-M   'P 1'
#
loop_
_entity.id
_entity.type
_entity.pdbx_description
1 polymer ?
#
loop_
_entity_poly.entity_id
_entity_poly.type
_entity_poly.pdbx_seq_one_letter_code
_entity_poly.pdbx_strand_id
1 'polypeptide(L)'
;MSVRLVVQGQVEPLPQSRTTKLLDAAGGITDLLLVVSRFYVGEPSGPLADDCSETQFLHYPVSAYLADPQPSPEEDIEMELCDGHRLQYDRGLLAQAPRKSYRGVMFCQTSDGGDGFSPAIAGRVLVRAVLHHHGHACGIGAGTSDLDLTRDPEYDKHFVGLYHGGVSRNVAAFGQRTHQERNGWYGENRLAVLFDMEKGIMQCYEGLQPFGQEVKIGSDGEFWPAVVLCKIEDSASVAVSYM
;
A
#
# COMPACT_ATOMS: atom_id res chain seq x y z
N MET A 1 -14.14 -15.19 2.31
CA MET A 1 -14.55 -13.82 2.69
C MET A 1 -15.06 -13.82 4.12
N SER A 2 -14.52 -13.01 5.03
CA SER A 2 -15.11 -12.80 6.36
C SER A 2 -15.48 -11.33 6.54
N VAL A 3 -16.76 -11.08 6.79
CA VAL A 3 -17.28 -9.75 7.13
C VAL A 3 -17.21 -9.61 8.64
N ARG A 4 -16.63 -8.52 9.14
CA ARG A 4 -16.67 -8.15 10.56
C ARG A 4 -17.43 -6.84 10.70
N LEU A 5 -18.16 -6.69 11.79
CA LEU A 5 -18.98 -5.52 12.04
C LEU A 5 -18.39 -4.79 13.23
N VAL A 6 -18.25 -3.48 13.14
CA VAL A 6 -17.87 -2.63 14.27
C VAL A 6 -19.05 -1.72 14.57
N VAL A 7 -19.37 -1.56 15.85
CA VAL A 7 -20.37 -0.58 16.29
C VAL A 7 -19.69 0.77 16.38
N GLN A 8 -20.34 1.83 15.89
CA GLN A 8 -19.79 3.18 15.97
C GLN A 8 -19.39 3.53 17.42
N GLY A 9 -18.12 3.90 17.63
CA GLY A 9 -17.56 4.20 18.96
C GLY A 9 -16.91 3.01 19.69
N GLN A 10 -16.90 1.81 19.09
CA GLN A 10 -16.11 0.67 19.57
C GLN A 10 -14.80 0.54 18.79
N VAL A 11 -13.75 0.07 19.47
CA VAL A 11 -12.42 -0.18 18.89
C VAL A 11 -12.29 -1.64 18.41
N GLU A 12 -13.09 -2.55 18.98
CA GLU A 12 -13.05 -3.97 18.65
C GLU A 12 -14.27 -4.40 17.81
N PRO A 13 -14.09 -5.31 16.83
CA PRO A 13 -15.20 -5.85 16.05
C PRO A 13 -16.08 -6.77 16.90
N LEU A 14 -17.37 -6.82 16.53
CA LEU A 14 -18.32 -7.75 17.11
C LEU A 14 -17.81 -9.20 17.00
N PRO A 15 -17.99 -10.02 18.04
CA PRO A 15 -17.54 -11.40 18.04
C PRO A 15 -18.24 -12.19 16.93
N GLN A 16 -17.51 -13.13 16.31
CA GLN A 16 -18.08 -14.04 15.33
C GLN A 16 -19.05 -15.00 16.02
N SER A 17 -20.35 -14.69 15.98
CA SER A 17 -21.40 -15.53 16.55
C SER A 17 -22.43 -15.91 15.48
N ARG A 18 -22.73 -17.21 15.38
CA ARG A 18 -23.85 -17.74 14.55
C ARG A 18 -25.16 -17.83 15.33
N THR A 19 -25.13 -17.60 16.64
CA THR A 19 -26.24 -17.85 17.57
C THR A 19 -26.82 -16.59 18.17
N THR A 20 -26.13 -15.45 18.05
CA THR A 20 -26.57 -14.16 18.61
C THR A 20 -27.13 -13.29 17.49
N LYS A 21 -28.31 -12.69 17.68
CA LYS A 21 -28.84 -11.71 16.73
C LYS A 21 -27.95 -10.48 16.72
N LEU A 22 -27.73 -9.91 15.54
CA LEU A 22 -26.80 -8.79 15.31
C LEU A 22 -27.07 -7.59 16.25
N LEU A 23 -28.34 -7.26 16.44
CA LEU A 23 -28.79 -6.17 17.32
C LEU A 23 -28.43 -6.41 18.79
N ASP A 24 -28.50 -7.66 19.25
CA ASP A 24 -28.19 -8.02 20.64
C ASP A 24 -26.67 -7.95 20.87
N ALA A 25 -25.88 -8.37 19.87
CA ALA A 25 -24.42 -8.24 19.90
C ALA A 25 -23.98 -6.76 19.86
N ALA A 26 -24.73 -5.91 19.17
CA ALA A 26 -24.49 -4.47 19.07
C ALA A 26 -25.03 -3.65 20.26
N GLY A 27 -25.59 -4.29 21.30
CA GLY A 27 -26.15 -3.60 22.46
C GLY A 27 -27.34 -2.69 22.13
N GLY A 28 -28.08 -2.99 21.05
CA GLY A 28 -29.22 -2.19 20.59
C GLY A 28 -28.86 -0.99 19.70
N ILE A 29 -27.57 -0.79 19.37
CA ILE A 29 -27.13 0.28 18.47
C ILE A 29 -27.33 -0.17 17.01
N THR A 30 -27.99 0.68 16.21
CA THR A 30 -28.28 0.39 14.78
C THR A 30 -27.27 1.00 13.82
N ASP A 31 -26.45 1.95 14.28
CA ASP A 31 -25.38 2.55 13.51
C ASP A 31 -24.17 1.61 13.49
N LEU A 32 -24.22 0.67 12.54
CA LEU A 32 -23.19 -0.33 12.32
C LEU A 32 -22.26 0.12 11.20
N LEU A 33 -20.96 0.17 11.49
CA LEU A 33 -19.93 0.33 10.49
C LEU A 33 -19.54 -1.07 9.99
N LEU A 34 -19.70 -1.28 8.68
CA LEU A 34 -19.22 -2.48 8.03
C LEU A 34 -17.69 -2.39 7.90
N VAL A 35 -16.96 -3.05 8.79
CA VAL A 35 -15.52 -3.25 8.61
C VAL A 35 -15.33 -4.48 7.76
N VAL A 36 -15.32 -4.29 6.45
CA VAL A 36 -14.83 -5.33 5.55
C VAL A 36 -13.34 -5.48 5.85
N SER A 37 -13.01 -6.46 6.70
CA SER A 37 -11.64 -6.79 7.12
C SER A 37 -10.67 -7.14 5.97
N ARG A 38 -11.15 -7.06 4.72
CA ARG A 38 -10.46 -7.40 3.48
C ARG A 38 -11.07 -6.57 2.35
N PHE A 39 -10.52 -5.40 2.07
CA PHE A 39 -10.74 -4.79 0.77
C PHE A 39 -9.71 -5.37 -0.18
N TYR A 40 -10.20 -6.00 -1.25
CA TYR A 40 -9.35 -6.32 -2.38
C TYR A 40 -8.74 -5.00 -2.84
N VAL A 41 -7.41 -4.99 -2.92
CA VAL A 41 -6.68 -3.99 -3.68
C VAL A 41 -7.39 -3.89 -5.05
N GLY A 42 -7.77 -2.68 -5.48
CA GLY A 42 -8.46 -2.49 -6.76
C GLY A 42 -7.72 -3.22 -7.89
N GLU A 43 -8.43 -3.62 -8.95
CA GLU A 43 -7.79 -4.34 -10.05
C GLU A 43 -6.55 -3.57 -10.53
N PRO A 44 -5.40 -4.25 -10.68
CA PRO A 44 -4.20 -3.59 -11.15
C PRO A 44 -4.47 -3.06 -12.56
N SER A 45 -4.21 -1.77 -12.78
CA SER A 45 -4.24 -1.15 -14.09
C SER A 45 -2.85 -0.61 -14.45
N GLY A 46 -2.55 -0.58 -15.75
CA GLY A 46 -1.29 -0.05 -16.26
C GLY A 46 -0.36 -1.10 -16.89
N PRO A 47 0.86 -0.71 -17.28
CA PRO A 47 1.74 -1.53 -18.15
C PRO A 47 2.25 -2.86 -17.56
N LEU A 48 2.01 -3.12 -16.27
CA LEU A 48 2.34 -4.39 -15.57
C LEU A 48 1.09 -5.14 -15.08
N ALA A 49 -0.12 -4.71 -15.43
CA ALA A 49 -1.36 -5.31 -14.93
C ALA A 49 -1.44 -6.83 -15.23
N ASP A 50 -1.09 -7.25 -16.44
CA ASP A 50 -1.09 -8.67 -16.84
C ASP A 50 -0.04 -9.51 -16.10
N ASP A 51 1.00 -8.87 -15.55
CA ASP A 51 2.08 -9.52 -14.80
C ASP A 51 1.86 -9.46 -13.28
N CYS A 52 0.66 -9.03 -12.87
CA CYS A 52 0.23 -8.93 -11.50
C CYS A 52 -0.62 -10.16 -11.14
N SER A 53 -0.26 -10.86 -10.08
CA SER A 53 -0.97 -12.06 -9.61
C SER A 53 -1.34 -11.96 -8.15
N GLU A 54 -2.48 -12.51 -7.75
CA GLU A 54 -2.84 -12.64 -6.34
C GLU A 54 -1.78 -13.45 -5.58
N THR A 55 -1.48 -13.04 -4.35
CA THR A 55 -0.46 -13.67 -3.53
C THR A 55 -0.73 -13.49 -2.05
N GLN A 56 0.02 -14.26 -1.24
CA GLN A 56 0.06 -14.08 0.21
C GLN A 56 1.50 -13.87 0.67
N PHE A 57 1.71 -12.95 1.62
CA PHE A 57 3.04 -12.66 2.15
C PHE A 57 2.98 -12.21 3.62
N LEU A 58 4.06 -12.47 4.37
CA LEU A 58 4.13 -12.08 5.78
C LEU A 58 4.54 -10.61 5.93
N HIS A 59 3.78 -9.87 6.74
CA HIS A 59 4.09 -8.49 7.10
C HIS A 59 3.62 -8.18 8.53
N TYR A 60 4.09 -7.08 9.11
CA TYR A 60 3.58 -6.62 10.39
C TYR A 60 2.08 -6.29 10.31
N PRO A 61 1.31 -6.57 11.38
CA PRO A 61 -0.13 -6.32 11.42
C PRO A 61 -0.43 -4.83 11.39
N VAL A 62 -1.61 -4.49 10.88
CA VAL A 62 -2.06 -3.09 10.72
C VAL A 62 -2.02 -2.32 12.04
N SER A 63 -2.39 -2.98 13.15
CA SER A 63 -2.38 -2.40 14.50
C SER A 63 -1.00 -1.93 14.96
N ALA A 64 0.08 -2.52 14.47
CA ALA A 64 1.45 -2.13 14.83
C ALA A 64 1.83 -0.74 14.32
N TYR A 65 1.15 -0.25 13.27
CA TYR A 65 1.38 1.10 12.70
C TYR A 65 0.47 2.17 13.32
N LEU A 66 -0.52 1.77 14.13
CA LEU A 66 -1.52 2.65 14.73
C LEU A 66 -1.23 2.98 16.20
N ALA A 67 -0.26 2.30 16.83
CA ALA A 67 0.06 2.50 18.24
C ALA A 67 0.86 3.80 18.46
N ASP A 68 0.28 4.73 19.21
CA ASP A 68 0.98 5.88 19.82
C ASP A 68 2.04 5.39 20.86
N PRO A 69 3.11 6.15 21.12
CA PRO A 69 4.43 6.08 20.48
C PRO A 69 5.42 5.14 21.20
N GLN A 70 4.99 4.03 21.80
CA GLN A 70 5.95 3.01 22.23
C GLN A 70 5.94 1.85 21.23
N PRO A 71 6.87 1.81 20.26
CA PRO A 71 7.08 0.59 19.51
C PRO A 71 7.47 -0.48 20.52
N SER A 72 6.62 -1.50 20.69
CA SER A 72 7.10 -2.77 21.22
C SER A 72 8.31 -3.18 20.36
N PRO A 73 9.36 -3.77 20.97
CA PRO A 73 10.47 -4.31 20.19
C PRO A 73 9.92 -5.12 19.01
N GLU A 74 10.46 -4.94 17.81
CA GLU A 74 9.96 -5.66 16.62
C GLU A 74 9.94 -7.19 16.83
N GLU A 75 10.78 -7.68 17.75
CA GLU A 75 10.91 -9.07 18.19
C GLU A 75 9.65 -9.63 18.88
N ASP A 76 8.78 -8.76 19.42
CA ASP A 76 7.56 -9.15 20.16
C ASP A 76 6.28 -9.07 19.31
N ILE A 77 6.37 -8.64 18.04
CA ILE A 77 5.20 -8.47 17.16
C ILE A 77 5.11 -9.63 16.17
N GLU A 78 4.11 -10.48 16.37
CA GLU A 78 3.81 -11.58 15.44
C GLU A 78 3.36 -11.02 14.08
N MET A 79 4.02 -11.45 13.01
CA MET A 79 3.64 -11.09 11.64
C MET A 79 2.32 -11.74 11.25
N GLU A 80 1.53 -11.04 10.43
CA GLU A 80 0.32 -11.60 9.82
C GLU A 80 0.55 -11.97 8.35
N LEU A 81 -0.22 -12.95 7.89
CA LEU A 81 -0.29 -13.28 6.48
C LEU A 81 -1.24 -12.30 5.78
N CYS A 82 -0.69 -11.48 4.90
CA CYS A 82 -1.42 -10.50 4.10
C CYS A 82 -1.87 -11.12 2.79
N ASP A 83 -3.16 -10.96 2.45
CA ASP A 83 -3.66 -11.18 1.09
C ASP A 83 -3.34 -9.93 0.25
N GLY A 84 -2.75 -10.10 -0.94
CA GLY A 84 -2.37 -8.96 -1.79
C GLY A 84 -2.00 -9.39 -3.21
N HIS A 85 -1.17 -8.58 -3.86
CA HIS A 85 -0.72 -8.81 -5.23
C HIS A 85 0.79 -8.89 -5.30
N ARG A 86 1.31 -9.84 -6.08
CA ARG A 86 2.71 -9.89 -6.50
C ARG A 86 2.81 -9.28 -7.89
N LEU A 87 3.68 -8.29 -8.00
CA LEU A 87 4.07 -7.69 -9.25
C LEU A 87 5.46 -8.20 -9.60
N GLN A 88 5.61 -8.64 -10.84
CA GLN A 88 6.87 -9.03 -11.42
C GLN A 88 6.87 -8.63 -12.89
N TYR A 89 8.02 -8.43 -13.50
CA TYR A 89 8.09 -8.24 -14.95
C TYR A 89 7.96 -9.57 -15.70
N ASP A 90 7.17 -9.60 -16.79
CA ASP A 90 7.29 -10.68 -17.77
C ASP A 90 8.66 -10.65 -18.46
N ARG A 91 9.32 -11.81 -18.45
CA ARG A 91 10.61 -12.04 -19.07
C ARG A 91 10.54 -12.05 -20.60
N GLY A 92 9.37 -12.34 -21.18
CA GLY A 92 9.17 -12.45 -22.63
C GLY A 92 9.18 -11.12 -23.39
N LEU A 93 8.66 -10.05 -22.79
CA LEU A 93 8.47 -8.74 -23.44
C LEU A 93 9.71 -7.84 -23.48
N LEU A 94 10.77 -8.16 -22.72
CA LEU A 94 11.85 -7.21 -22.40
C LEU A 94 13.23 -7.54 -22.96
N ALA A 95 13.41 -8.59 -23.76
CA ALA A 95 14.69 -8.89 -24.41
C ALA A 95 15.21 -7.73 -25.30
N GLN A 96 14.38 -6.73 -25.59
CA GLN A 96 14.71 -5.54 -26.40
C GLN A 96 14.58 -4.21 -25.66
N ALA A 97 14.25 -4.19 -24.37
CA ALA A 97 13.99 -2.95 -23.65
C ALA A 97 15.28 -2.24 -23.21
N PRO A 98 15.29 -0.90 -23.14
CA PRO A 98 16.45 -0.13 -22.70
C PRO A 98 16.84 -0.45 -21.25
N ARG A 99 18.11 -0.18 -20.91
CA ARG A 99 18.78 -0.49 -19.63
C ARG A 99 18.01 -0.05 -18.36
N LYS A 100 17.13 0.95 -18.48
CA LYS A 100 16.16 1.35 -17.46
C LYS A 100 14.82 1.50 -18.18
N SER A 101 13.83 0.71 -17.76
CA SER A 101 12.48 0.77 -18.30
C SER A 101 11.54 0.75 -17.12
N TYR A 102 10.90 1.86 -16.81
CA TYR A 102 9.95 1.91 -15.70
C TYR A 102 8.61 1.42 -16.19
N ARG A 103 7.96 0.61 -15.37
CA ARG A 103 6.57 0.20 -15.54
C ARG A 103 5.97 0.04 -14.16
N GLY A 104 4.70 0.40 -14.04
CA GLY A 104 3.99 0.27 -12.80
C GLY A 104 2.58 -0.22 -13.00
N VAL A 105 1.93 -0.45 -11.86
CA VAL A 105 0.49 -0.57 -11.77
C VAL A 105 -0.03 0.49 -10.83
N MET A 106 -1.23 0.96 -11.13
CA MET A 106 -2.08 1.67 -10.20
C MET A 106 -3.23 0.73 -9.84
N PHE A 107 -3.47 0.56 -8.56
CA PHE A 107 -4.55 -0.27 -8.05
C PHE A 107 -5.83 0.54 -8.01
N CYS A 108 -6.39 0.75 -9.20
CA CYS A 108 -7.66 1.40 -9.43
C CYS A 108 -8.50 0.49 -10.32
N GLN A 109 -9.73 0.19 -9.91
CA GLN A 109 -10.61 -0.60 -10.76
C GLN A 109 -11.11 0.29 -11.89
N THR A 110 -10.77 -0.07 -13.12
CA THR A 110 -11.42 0.44 -14.34
C THR A 110 -12.15 -0.75 -14.95
N SER A 111 -13.43 -0.93 -14.62
CA SER A 111 -14.23 -1.90 -15.36
C SER A 111 -14.53 -1.36 -16.74
N ASP A 112 -14.10 -2.10 -17.76
CA ASP A 112 -14.67 -2.05 -19.11
C ASP A 112 -16.20 -2.24 -19.00
N GLY A 113 -16.94 -1.13 -18.92
CA GLY A 113 -18.38 -1.10 -19.18
C GLY A 113 -19.34 -1.29 -18.01
N GLY A 114 -18.96 -1.03 -16.76
CA GLY A 114 -19.92 -0.98 -15.65
C GLY A 114 -19.51 -0.01 -14.55
N ASP A 115 -20.49 0.55 -13.85
CA ASP A 115 -20.39 1.60 -12.81
C ASP A 115 -19.68 1.13 -11.51
N GLY A 116 -18.57 0.41 -11.62
CA GLY A 116 -17.76 -0.08 -10.51
C GLY A 116 -16.58 0.85 -10.22
N PHE A 117 -16.77 1.79 -9.29
CA PHE A 117 -15.73 2.69 -8.82
C PHE A 117 -14.95 2.02 -7.67
N SER A 118 -13.64 1.80 -7.82
CA SER A 118 -12.76 1.63 -6.65
C SER A 118 -12.33 3.03 -6.21
N PRO A 119 -12.76 3.48 -5.01
CA PRO A 119 -12.49 4.83 -4.57
C PRO A 119 -10.99 5.06 -4.41
N ALA A 120 -10.58 6.30 -4.69
CA ALA A 120 -9.31 6.81 -4.19
C ALA A 120 -9.18 6.53 -2.69
N ILE A 121 -7.94 6.46 -2.22
CA ILE A 121 -7.59 6.35 -0.81
C ILE A 121 -8.42 7.38 -0.01
N ALA A 122 -9.17 6.88 0.96
CA ALA A 122 -10.04 7.68 1.83
C ALA A 122 -9.87 7.21 3.28
N GLY A 123 -10.07 8.11 4.24
CA GLY A 123 -9.81 7.84 5.65
C GLY A 123 -8.33 7.54 5.90
N ARG A 124 -8.04 6.47 6.65
CA ARG A 124 -6.67 5.99 6.86
C ARG A 124 -6.41 4.72 6.06
N VAL A 125 -5.31 4.69 5.33
CA VAL A 125 -4.92 3.55 4.48
C VAL A 125 -3.46 3.21 4.70
N LEU A 126 -3.18 1.92 4.89
CA LEU A 126 -1.84 1.38 4.99
C LEU A 126 -1.52 0.56 3.75
N VAL A 127 -0.54 1.01 2.96
CA VAL A 127 0.07 0.23 1.89
C VAL A 127 1.26 -0.52 2.48
N ARG A 128 1.25 -1.85 2.43
CA ARG A 128 2.33 -2.72 2.92
C ARG A 128 2.97 -3.42 1.75
N ALA A 129 4.29 -3.50 1.73
CA ALA A 129 5.02 -4.14 0.65
C ALA A 129 6.24 -4.92 1.15
N VAL A 130 6.53 -6.01 0.46
CA VAL A 130 7.79 -6.75 0.59
C VAL A 130 8.51 -6.71 -0.75
N LEU A 131 9.74 -6.22 -0.75
CA LEU A 131 10.63 -6.30 -1.90
C LEU A 131 11.27 -7.69 -1.91
N HIS A 132 10.97 -8.52 -2.92
CA HIS A 132 11.55 -9.87 -3.01
C HIS A 132 12.90 -9.84 -3.71
N HIS A 133 12.95 -9.12 -4.81
CA HIS A 133 14.14 -8.88 -5.60
C HIS A 133 14.09 -7.45 -6.07
N HIS A 134 15.22 -6.76 -6.04
CA HIS A 134 15.35 -5.45 -6.64
C HIS A 134 16.79 -5.32 -7.15
N GLY A 135 16.94 -4.83 -8.37
CA GLY A 135 18.23 -4.56 -8.97
C GLY A 135 18.56 -3.08 -8.99
N HIS A 136 17.57 -2.19 -9.15
CA HIS A 136 17.86 -0.81 -9.53
C HIS A 136 16.94 0.30 -9.01
N ALA A 137 15.64 0.28 -9.27
CA ALA A 137 14.76 1.35 -8.78
C ALA A 137 13.32 0.87 -8.61
N CYS A 138 12.65 1.35 -7.56
CA CYS A 138 11.29 0.97 -7.21
C CYS A 138 10.59 2.11 -6.48
N GLY A 139 9.34 2.38 -6.82
CA GLY A 139 8.44 3.25 -6.06
C GLY A 139 7.28 2.45 -5.49
N ILE A 140 6.99 2.62 -4.20
CA ILE A 140 5.84 2.04 -3.50
C ILE A 140 5.13 3.17 -2.76
N GLY A 141 3.86 3.39 -3.05
CA GLY A 141 3.10 4.44 -2.40
C GLY A 141 1.75 4.63 -3.05
N ALA A 142 1.45 5.89 -3.36
CA ALA A 142 0.24 6.26 -4.06
C ALA A 142 0.54 7.34 -5.12
N GLY A 143 -0.37 7.47 -6.08
CA GLY A 143 -0.33 8.60 -7.01
C GLY A 143 -1.70 9.06 -7.44
N THR A 144 -1.76 10.26 -7.99
CA THR A 144 -2.98 10.81 -8.59
C THR A 144 -3.24 10.17 -9.94
N SER A 145 -4.42 10.38 -10.53
CA SER A 145 -4.79 9.89 -11.87
C SER A 145 -3.81 10.26 -12.99
N ASP A 146 -3.07 11.36 -12.82
CA ASP A 146 -2.04 11.85 -13.75
C ASP A 146 -0.64 11.21 -13.58
N LEU A 147 -0.47 10.22 -12.68
CA LEU A 147 0.81 9.53 -12.47
C LEU A 147 1.27 8.80 -13.74
N ASP A 148 2.48 9.10 -14.21
CA ASP A 148 3.09 8.38 -15.33
C ASP A 148 3.77 7.09 -14.86
N LEU A 149 3.05 5.98 -14.96
CA LEU A 149 3.52 4.65 -14.60
C LEU A 149 4.71 4.14 -15.45
N THR A 150 5.11 4.87 -16.50
CA THR A 150 6.25 4.51 -17.36
C THR A 150 7.52 5.32 -17.08
N ARG A 151 7.50 6.15 -16.05
CA ARG A 151 8.62 7.03 -15.66
C ARG A 151 9.14 6.72 -14.26
N ASP A 152 10.29 7.32 -13.96
CA ASP A 152 10.88 7.25 -12.63
C ASP A 152 10.01 8.02 -11.62
N PRO A 153 9.38 7.34 -10.65
CA PRO A 153 8.43 7.96 -9.74
C PRO A 153 9.07 8.99 -8.80
N GLU A 154 10.39 8.95 -8.62
CA GLU A 154 11.13 9.96 -7.83
C GLU A 154 10.93 11.40 -8.36
N TYR A 155 10.80 11.55 -9.67
CA TYR A 155 10.69 12.85 -10.34
C TYR A 155 9.27 13.16 -10.80
N ASP A 156 8.30 12.29 -10.49
CA ASP A 156 6.90 12.52 -10.85
C ASP A 156 6.21 13.33 -9.76
N LYS A 157 5.60 14.46 -10.16
CA LYS A 157 4.84 15.33 -9.25
C LYS A 157 3.54 14.69 -8.77
N HIS A 158 3.11 13.61 -9.40
CA HIS A 158 1.88 12.88 -9.10
C HIS A 158 2.13 11.66 -8.22
N PHE A 159 3.38 11.40 -7.80
CA PHE A 159 3.74 10.30 -6.90
C PHE A 159 4.05 10.80 -5.49
N VAL A 160 3.62 10.01 -4.50
CA VAL A 160 3.98 10.14 -3.09
C VAL A 160 4.25 8.76 -2.49
N GLY A 161 5.36 8.58 -1.78
CA GLY A 161 5.67 7.33 -1.10
C GLY A 161 7.15 7.04 -0.92
N LEU A 162 7.44 5.76 -0.75
CA LEU A 162 8.79 5.23 -0.66
C LEU A 162 9.37 5.08 -2.07
N TYR A 163 10.63 5.51 -2.23
CA TYR A 163 11.38 5.35 -3.46
C TYR A 163 12.78 4.82 -3.18
N HIS A 164 13.20 3.86 -3.98
CA HIS A 164 14.57 3.39 -4.03
C HIS A 164 15.15 3.59 -5.43
N GLY A 165 16.41 4.02 -5.50
CA GLY A 165 17.15 4.18 -6.75
C GLY A 165 18.66 4.01 -6.53
N GLY A 166 19.25 2.99 -7.15
CA GLY A 166 20.68 2.68 -7.07
C GLY A 166 21.08 2.30 -5.64
N VAL A 167 21.84 3.18 -4.98
CA VAL A 167 22.29 2.97 -3.58
C VAL A 167 21.53 3.86 -2.60
N SER A 168 20.41 4.45 -3.02
CA SER A 168 19.63 5.36 -2.20
C SER A 168 18.24 4.82 -1.93
N ARG A 169 17.77 5.08 -0.71
CA ARG A 169 16.39 4.91 -0.27
C ARG A 169 15.86 6.27 0.17
N ASN A 170 14.64 6.58 -0.22
CA ASN A 170 14.12 7.93 -0.16
C ASN A 170 12.62 7.90 0.17
N VAL A 171 12.14 8.99 0.75
CA VAL A 171 10.72 9.35 0.66
C VAL A 171 10.61 10.37 -0.47
N ALA A 172 9.80 10.04 -1.48
CA ALA A 172 9.52 10.92 -2.61
C ALA A 172 8.11 11.48 -2.46
N ALA A 173 7.96 12.78 -2.65
CA ALA A 173 6.66 13.44 -2.70
C ALA A 173 6.70 14.60 -3.67
N PHE A 174 5.74 14.64 -4.59
CA PHE A 174 5.56 15.74 -5.55
C PHE A 174 6.84 16.07 -6.35
N GLY A 175 7.55 15.03 -6.82
CA GLY A 175 8.78 15.14 -7.61
C GLY A 175 10.01 15.60 -6.82
N GLN A 176 9.98 15.50 -5.48
CA GLN A 176 11.08 15.86 -4.59
C GLN A 176 11.39 14.74 -3.59
N ARG A 177 12.65 14.66 -3.17
CA ARG A 177 13.07 13.81 -2.04
C ARG A 177 12.85 14.58 -0.73
N THR A 178 11.90 14.15 0.09
CA THR A 178 11.67 14.72 1.42
C THR A 178 12.55 14.07 2.49
N HIS A 179 13.02 12.85 2.24
CA HIS A 179 14.01 12.14 3.05
C HIS A 179 14.93 11.31 2.16
N GLN A 180 16.19 11.14 2.55
CA GLN A 180 17.17 10.35 1.80
C GLN A 180 18.22 9.70 2.71
N GLU A 181 18.49 8.43 2.48
CA GLU A 181 19.61 7.69 3.05
C GLU A 181 20.41 6.95 1.98
N ARG A 182 21.72 6.78 2.22
CA ARG A 182 22.68 6.19 1.26
C ARG A 182 22.91 4.70 1.53
N ASN A 183 21.83 3.95 1.48
CA ASN A 183 21.76 2.51 1.54
C ASN A 183 20.51 2.06 0.77
N GLY A 184 20.63 1.05 -0.09
CA GLY A 184 19.44 0.46 -0.72
C GLY A 184 18.63 -0.34 0.29
N TRP A 185 17.34 -0.53 0.02
CA TRP A 185 16.64 -1.68 0.60
C TRP A 185 17.14 -2.94 -0.10
N TYR A 186 17.17 -4.07 0.60
CA TYR A 186 17.55 -5.37 0.06
C TYR A 186 16.37 -6.35 0.08
N GLY A 187 16.56 -7.56 -0.47
CA GLY A 187 15.52 -8.58 -0.48
C GLY A 187 14.96 -8.83 0.92
N GLU A 188 13.65 -8.98 1.01
CA GLU A 188 12.84 -9.17 2.22
C GLU A 188 12.63 -7.93 3.10
N ASN A 189 13.05 -6.73 2.67
CA ASN A 189 12.67 -5.50 3.34
C ASN A 189 11.14 -5.34 3.34
N ARG A 190 10.60 -5.16 4.55
CA ARG A 190 9.19 -4.85 4.81
C ARG A 190 9.02 -3.34 4.85
N LEU A 191 8.21 -2.83 3.96
CA LEU A 191 8.00 -1.42 3.73
C LEU A 191 6.53 -1.11 3.94
N ALA A 192 6.24 0.03 4.56
CA ALA A 192 4.87 0.47 4.73
C ALA A 192 4.73 1.97 4.47
N VAL A 193 3.58 2.36 3.95
CA VAL A 193 3.18 3.76 3.75
C VAL A 193 1.79 3.94 4.33
N LEU A 194 1.70 4.74 5.39
CA LEU A 194 0.45 5.13 6.02
C LEU A 194 0.00 6.47 5.44
N PHE A 195 -1.20 6.47 4.87
CA PHE A 195 -1.93 7.66 4.43
C PHE A 195 -3.02 7.95 5.45
N ASP A 196 -3.10 9.19 5.94
CA ASP A 196 -4.21 9.70 6.74
C ASP A 196 -4.80 10.90 6.00
N MET A 197 -5.85 10.65 5.22
CA MET A 197 -6.47 11.66 4.34
C MET A 197 -7.30 12.68 5.12
N GLU A 198 -7.76 12.33 6.32
CA GLU A 198 -8.44 13.29 7.21
C GLU A 198 -7.47 14.37 7.69
N LYS A 199 -6.22 13.98 7.97
CA LYS A 199 -5.14 14.89 8.33
C LYS A 199 -4.37 15.42 7.12
N GLY A 200 -4.52 14.81 5.95
CA GLY A 200 -3.80 15.14 4.72
C GLY A 200 -2.31 14.85 4.81
N ILE A 201 -1.93 13.72 5.43
CA ILE A 201 -0.55 13.35 5.72
C ILE A 201 -0.19 11.95 5.22
N MET A 202 1.11 11.73 5.04
CA MET A 202 1.73 10.45 4.73
C MET A 202 2.91 10.21 5.67
N GLN A 203 3.00 9.01 6.24
CA GLN A 203 4.17 8.54 6.98
C GLN A 203 4.68 7.23 6.34
N CYS A 204 5.97 7.18 6.04
CA CYS A 204 6.61 5.99 5.52
C CYS A 204 7.32 5.21 6.63
N TYR A 205 7.49 3.91 6.45
CA TYR A 205 8.11 3.00 7.41
C TYR A 205 9.02 2.00 6.73
N GLU A 206 10.12 1.67 7.41
CA GLU A 206 10.92 0.48 7.17
C GLU A 206 10.79 -0.42 8.40
N GLY A 207 10.24 -1.62 8.22
CA GLY A 207 9.79 -2.45 9.33
C GLY A 207 8.66 -1.74 10.09
N LEU A 208 8.88 -1.49 11.38
CA LEU A 208 8.00 -0.68 12.22
C LEU A 208 8.58 0.71 12.53
N GLN A 209 9.78 1.01 12.04
CA GLN A 209 10.42 2.30 12.27
C GLN A 209 9.95 3.34 11.25
N PRO A 210 9.52 4.54 11.68
CA PRO A 210 9.28 5.64 10.76
C PRO A 210 10.52 5.94 9.93
N PHE A 211 10.36 5.93 8.61
CA PHE A 211 11.41 6.23 7.65
C PHE A 211 11.16 7.63 7.08
N GLY A 212 11.94 8.61 7.54
CA GLY A 212 11.72 10.02 7.24
C GLY A 212 10.62 10.66 8.09
N GLN A 213 10.46 11.96 7.94
CA GLN A 213 9.40 12.73 8.62
C GLN A 213 8.06 12.56 7.92
N GLU A 214 6.98 12.81 8.66
CA GLU A 214 5.63 12.93 8.14
C GLU A 214 5.57 14.00 7.03
N VAL A 215 4.94 13.65 5.91
CA VAL A 215 4.81 14.51 4.73
C VAL A 215 3.37 14.97 4.60
N LYS A 216 3.15 16.29 4.47
CA LYS A 216 1.84 16.83 4.11
C LYS A 216 1.56 16.60 2.64
N ILE A 217 0.48 15.90 2.35
CA ILE A 217 0.02 15.59 0.98
C ILE A 217 -1.28 16.31 0.62
N GLY A 218 -1.94 16.94 1.59
CA GLY A 218 -3.23 17.62 1.42
C GLY A 218 -4.41 16.66 1.47
N SER A 219 -5.60 17.18 1.74
CA SER A 219 -6.86 16.42 1.84
C SER A 219 -7.64 16.37 0.52
N ASP A 220 -7.31 17.24 -0.42
CA ASP A 220 -8.18 17.53 -1.59
C ASP A 220 -7.78 16.73 -2.84
N GLY A 221 -6.70 15.94 -2.75
CA GLY A 221 -6.22 15.11 -3.85
C GLY A 221 -6.77 13.69 -3.80
N GLU A 222 -7.17 13.16 -4.96
CA GLU A 222 -7.49 11.75 -5.12
C GLU A 222 -6.20 10.97 -5.40
N PHE A 223 -5.89 9.99 -4.53
CA PHE A 223 -4.71 9.15 -4.65
C PHE A 223 -5.11 7.68 -4.75
N TRP A 224 -4.42 6.90 -5.57
CA TRP A 224 -4.57 5.45 -5.65
C TRP A 224 -3.25 4.76 -5.31
N PRO A 225 -3.28 3.59 -4.63
CA PRO A 225 -2.07 2.84 -4.38
C PRO A 225 -1.36 2.52 -5.71
N ALA A 226 -0.06 2.73 -5.74
CA ALA A 226 0.74 2.57 -6.96
C ALA A 226 2.08 1.93 -6.63
N VAL A 227 2.53 1.08 -7.55
CA VAL A 227 3.86 0.47 -7.49
C VAL A 227 4.50 0.60 -8.87
N VAL A 228 5.74 1.10 -8.93
CA VAL A 228 6.52 1.24 -10.16
C VAL A 228 7.85 0.52 -9.98
N LEU A 229 8.18 -0.37 -10.91
CA LEU A 229 9.41 -1.16 -10.94
C LEU A 229 10.28 -0.74 -12.13
N CYS A 230 11.61 -0.94 -12.10
CA CYS A 230 12.53 -0.46 -13.14
C CYS A 230 13.17 -1.55 -14.00
N LYS A 231 13.26 -2.80 -13.49
CA LYS A 231 13.95 -3.89 -14.17
C LYS A 231 13.27 -5.24 -14.04
N ILE A 232 13.58 -6.13 -14.98
CA ILE A 232 13.07 -7.50 -15.11
C ILE A 232 13.19 -8.37 -13.85
N GLU A 233 14.18 -8.09 -13.01
CA GLU A 233 14.42 -8.82 -11.76
C GLU A 233 13.68 -8.18 -10.57
N ASP A 234 13.18 -6.96 -10.73
CA ASP A 234 12.43 -6.29 -9.67
C ASP A 234 11.09 -7.01 -9.47
N SER A 235 10.78 -7.31 -8.22
CA SER A 235 9.49 -7.86 -7.84
C SER A 235 9.12 -7.44 -6.42
N ALA A 236 7.85 -7.15 -6.24
CA ALA A 236 7.29 -6.72 -4.96
C ALA A 236 5.95 -7.43 -4.73
N SER A 237 5.67 -7.79 -3.49
CA SER A 237 4.31 -8.07 -3.05
C SER A 237 3.76 -6.86 -2.33
N VAL A 238 2.52 -6.51 -2.59
CA VAL A 238 1.84 -5.35 -2.00
C VAL A 238 0.45 -5.72 -1.52
N ALA A 239 0.06 -5.17 -0.38
CA ALA A 239 -1.28 -5.26 0.20
C ALA A 239 -1.71 -3.88 0.65
N VAL A 240 -3.01 -3.59 0.55
CA VAL A 240 -3.60 -2.31 0.95
C VAL A 240 -4.67 -2.59 1.99
N SER A 241 -4.54 -1.95 3.16
CA SER A 241 -5.46 -2.09 4.27
C SER A 241 -6.13 -0.75 4.57
N TYR A 242 -7.45 -0.70 4.56
CA TYR A 242 -8.24 0.45 5.02
C TYR A 242 -8.52 0.30 6.52
N MET A 243 -8.46 1.42 7.25
CA MET A 243 -8.55 1.48 8.72
C MET A 243 -9.64 2.44 9.17
#